data_AF-A0AAX2INQ2-F1
#
_entry.id   AF-A0AAX2INQ2-F1
#
_cell.length_a   1.000
_cell.length_b   1.000
_cell.length_c   1.000
_cell.angle_alpha   90.00
_cell.angle_beta   90.00
_cell.angle_gamma   90.00
#
_symmetry.space_group_name_H-M   'P 1'
#
loop_
_entity.id
_entity.type
_entity.pdbx_description
1 polymer ?
#
loop_
_entity_poly.entity_id
_entity_poly.type
_entity_poly.pdbx_seq_one_letter_code
_entity_poly.pdbx_strand_id
1 'polypeptide(L)'
;MSNELKIKIIKDSQGNDLDLSNITVEAADALKVFIDSMVDFAKTYENTSEIKLMLDNGCIETSLVYPDELVSQDIDNILSLKVSDPKKVDAFKKIQEKIILNGLEYGVFIKKQDEAYQDITNIFKEQKFRKSKKKFDRKYTIEFIEGELFEVGGRSKVNVHIENKELGKEYKVECERPEAKKLNDRLYSKTFISVRKIIKTESDFEYRYIDSYLREESYHFYRNLHEQLTIGESIEKYDLIYNHIVEIINNENIPNEEIIKIIRLYDNHFSEKGILRTIIMSLKPIIERETGLLPYYENLVKTFRLRSNTGKI
;
A
#
# COMPACT_ATOMS: atom_id res chain seq x y z
N MET A 1 -18.63 -35.48 3.46
CA MET A 1 -19.41 -34.80 2.41
C MET A 1 -18.53 -33.71 1.84
N SER A 2 -18.50 -33.50 0.52
CA SER A 2 -17.51 -32.64 -0.13
C SER A 2 -18.14 -31.70 -1.14
N ASN A 3 -17.64 -30.47 -1.17
CA ASN A 3 -17.90 -29.50 -2.21
C ASN A 3 -17.01 -29.77 -3.42
N GLU A 4 -17.41 -29.27 -4.58
CA GLU A 4 -16.68 -29.47 -5.83
C GLU A 4 -16.73 -28.23 -6.73
N LEU A 5 -15.57 -27.86 -7.27
CA LEU A 5 -15.45 -26.92 -8.38
C LEU A 5 -14.94 -27.68 -9.61
N LYS A 6 -15.79 -27.80 -10.63
CA LYS A 6 -15.53 -28.57 -11.85
C LYS A 6 -15.36 -27.65 -13.05
N ILE A 7 -14.32 -27.86 -13.84
CA ILE A 7 -14.11 -27.19 -15.13
C ILE A 7 -14.04 -28.26 -16.21
N LYS A 8 -14.85 -28.11 -17.26
CA LYS A 8 -14.99 -29.05 -18.37
C LYS A 8 -14.74 -28.37 -19.71
N ILE A 9 -14.01 -29.02 -20.59
CA ILE A 9 -13.96 -28.70 -22.02
C ILE A 9 -15.02 -29.57 -22.70
N ILE A 10 -16.02 -28.91 -23.29
CA ILE A 10 -17.20 -29.55 -23.89
C ILE A 10 -16.90 -29.89 -25.35
N LYS A 11 -16.38 -28.93 -26.13
CA LYS A 11 -16.07 -29.10 -27.56
C LYS A 11 -14.76 -28.46 -27.96
N ASP A 12 -14.17 -29.00 -29.02
CA ASP A 12 -13.00 -28.41 -29.66
C ASP A 12 -13.36 -27.14 -30.48
N SER A 13 -12.33 -26.50 -31.04
CA SER A 13 -12.46 -25.30 -31.87
C SER A 13 -13.19 -25.54 -33.20
N GLN A 14 -13.42 -26.80 -33.57
CA GLN A 14 -14.16 -27.22 -34.76
C GLN A 14 -15.59 -27.70 -34.42
N GLY A 15 -15.96 -27.71 -33.14
CA GLY A 15 -17.28 -28.15 -32.67
C GLY A 15 -17.42 -29.66 -32.47
N ASN A 16 -16.32 -30.42 -32.47
CA ASN A 16 -16.33 -31.84 -32.17
C ASN A 16 -16.31 -32.08 -30.66
N ASP A 17 -16.98 -33.14 -30.23
CA ASP A 17 -16.91 -33.61 -28.85
C ASP A 17 -15.50 -34.15 -28.57
N LEU A 18 -15.00 -33.87 -27.37
CA LEU A 18 -13.66 -34.23 -26.95
C LEU A 18 -13.67 -35.38 -25.95
N ASP A 19 -12.78 -36.35 -26.17
CA ASP A 19 -12.50 -37.44 -25.24
C ASP A 19 -11.05 -37.33 -24.74
N LEU A 20 -10.85 -37.67 -23.47
CA LEU A 20 -9.52 -37.73 -22.83
C LEU A 20 -8.58 -38.70 -23.55
N SER A 21 -9.12 -39.74 -24.19
CA SER A 21 -8.34 -40.72 -24.95
C SER A 21 -7.81 -40.19 -26.29
N ASN A 22 -8.40 -39.12 -26.83
CA ASN A 22 -8.05 -38.53 -28.12
C ASN A 22 -8.17 -36.99 -28.08
N ILE A 23 -7.33 -36.39 -27.24
CA ILE A 23 -7.32 -34.96 -26.96
C ILE A 23 -6.56 -34.16 -28.03
N THR A 24 -7.11 -33.04 -28.48
CA THR A 24 -6.39 -32.08 -29.33
C THR A 24 -5.30 -31.37 -28.52
N VAL A 25 -4.23 -30.93 -29.17
CA VAL A 25 -3.14 -30.18 -28.49
C VAL A 25 -3.68 -28.94 -27.78
N GLU A 26 -4.62 -28.23 -28.41
CA GLU A 26 -5.28 -27.04 -27.83
C GLU A 26 -6.05 -27.35 -26.55
N ALA A 27 -6.79 -28.46 -26.53
CA ALA A 27 -7.53 -28.91 -25.37
C ALA A 27 -6.60 -29.44 -24.26
N ALA A 28 -5.50 -30.09 -24.62
CA ALA A 28 -4.47 -30.53 -23.67
C ALA A 28 -3.77 -29.34 -22.99
N ASP A 29 -3.45 -28.29 -23.75
CA ASP A 29 -2.88 -27.06 -23.21
C ASP A 29 -3.86 -26.34 -22.27
N ALA A 30 -5.16 -26.34 -22.59
CA ALA A 30 -6.18 -25.80 -21.70
C ALA A 30 -6.32 -26.62 -20.42
N LEU A 31 -6.38 -27.94 -20.52
CA LEU A 31 -6.46 -28.85 -19.37
C LEU A 31 -5.25 -28.66 -18.43
N LYS A 32 -4.05 -28.56 -18.99
CA LYS A 32 -2.83 -28.27 -18.21
C LYS A 32 -2.96 -27.00 -17.37
N VAL A 33 -3.43 -25.92 -17.98
CA VAL A 33 -3.64 -24.64 -17.26
C VAL A 33 -4.67 -24.79 -16.14
N PHE A 34 -5.73 -25.58 -16.35
CA PHE A 34 -6.74 -25.82 -15.32
C PHE A 34 -6.17 -26.63 -14.15
N ILE A 35 -5.42 -27.71 -14.44
CA ILE A 35 -4.76 -28.52 -13.41
C ILE A 35 -3.78 -27.65 -12.61
N ASP A 36 -2.88 -26.94 -13.28
CA ASP A 36 -1.87 -26.10 -12.63
C ASP A 36 -2.52 -25.01 -11.77
N SER A 37 -3.60 -24.39 -12.26
CA SER A 37 -4.31 -23.35 -11.51
C SER A 37 -5.04 -23.90 -10.29
N MET A 38 -5.68 -25.07 -10.39
CA MET A 38 -6.33 -25.71 -9.24
C MET A 38 -5.32 -26.17 -8.19
N VAL A 39 -4.15 -26.67 -8.62
CA VAL A 39 -3.02 -26.98 -7.73
C VAL A 39 -2.51 -25.72 -7.04
N ASP A 40 -2.27 -24.64 -7.79
CA ASP A 40 -1.81 -23.36 -7.26
C ASP A 40 -2.78 -22.80 -6.22
N PHE A 41 -4.09 -22.90 -6.49
CA PHE A 41 -5.15 -22.50 -5.57
C PHE A 41 -5.14 -23.34 -4.29
N ALA A 42 -5.10 -24.68 -4.41
CA ALA A 42 -5.06 -25.58 -3.26
C ALA A 42 -3.83 -25.35 -2.36
N LYS A 43 -2.66 -25.05 -2.94
CA LYS A 43 -1.43 -24.74 -2.21
C LYS A 43 -1.47 -23.43 -1.43
N THR A 44 -2.52 -22.62 -1.57
CA THR A 44 -2.70 -21.43 -0.72
C THR A 44 -3.18 -21.76 0.69
N TYR A 45 -3.57 -23.01 0.95
CA TYR A 45 -4.01 -23.50 2.26
C TYR A 45 -2.89 -24.29 2.95
N GLU A 46 -2.78 -24.17 4.27
CA GLU A 46 -1.73 -24.84 5.07
C GLU A 46 -1.92 -26.37 5.14
N ASN A 47 -3.16 -26.85 5.06
CA ASN A 47 -3.51 -28.26 5.06
C ASN A 47 -4.22 -28.65 3.76
N THR A 48 -3.52 -29.37 2.88
CA THR A 48 -4.06 -29.84 1.60
C THR A 48 -4.48 -31.31 1.61
N SER A 49 -4.38 -32.00 2.76
CA SER A 49 -4.52 -33.46 2.86
C SER A 49 -5.89 -33.98 2.41
N GLU A 50 -6.92 -33.14 2.55
CA GLU A 50 -8.30 -33.47 2.20
C GLU A 50 -8.76 -32.85 0.88
N ILE A 51 -7.94 -32.01 0.25
CA ILE A 51 -8.21 -31.40 -1.05
C ILE A 51 -7.73 -32.36 -2.15
N LYS A 52 -8.64 -32.78 -3.03
CA LYS A 52 -8.33 -33.74 -4.08
C LYS A 52 -8.58 -33.14 -5.46
N LEU A 53 -7.71 -33.49 -6.40
CA LEU A 53 -7.93 -33.26 -7.82
C LEU A 53 -8.46 -34.54 -8.44
N MET A 54 -9.50 -34.40 -9.25
CA MET A 54 -10.13 -35.50 -9.96
C MET A 54 -10.18 -35.19 -11.46
N LEU A 55 -9.88 -36.20 -12.27
CA LEU A 55 -10.07 -36.22 -13.71
C LEU A 55 -11.05 -37.35 -14.00
N ASP A 56 -12.21 -37.05 -14.56
CA ASP A 56 -13.24 -38.05 -14.85
C ASP A 56 -12.99 -38.72 -16.21
N ASN A 57 -13.15 -40.05 -16.26
CA ASN A 57 -12.95 -40.83 -17.47
C ASN A 57 -13.99 -40.48 -18.54
N GLY A 58 -13.54 -40.27 -19.78
CA GLY A 58 -14.40 -40.01 -20.94
C GLY A 58 -14.75 -38.53 -21.15
N CYS A 59 -14.20 -37.61 -20.36
CA CYS A 59 -14.37 -36.17 -20.51
C CYS A 59 -13.06 -35.44 -20.21
N ILE A 60 -12.81 -34.31 -20.88
CA ILE A 60 -11.70 -33.42 -20.53
C ILE A 60 -12.18 -32.47 -19.44
N GLU A 61 -12.12 -32.92 -18.20
CA GLU A 61 -12.53 -32.12 -17.05
C GLU A 61 -11.55 -32.24 -15.88
N THR A 62 -11.48 -31.18 -15.08
CA THR A 62 -10.72 -31.11 -13.83
C THR A 62 -11.64 -30.64 -12.72
N SER A 63 -11.67 -31.40 -11.63
CA SER A 63 -12.45 -31.09 -10.44
C SER A 63 -11.55 -30.90 -9.23
N LEU A 64 -11.79 -29.82 -8.50
CA LEU A 64 -11.27 -29.60 -7.16
C LEU A 64 -12.32 -30.03 -6.15
N VAL A 65 -12.06 -31.12 -5.42
CA VAL A 65 -12.94 -31.67 -4.38
C VAL A 65 -12.41 -31.27 -3.00
N TYR A 66 -13.22 -30.61 -2.18
CA TYR A 66 -12.80 -30.06 -0.89
C TYR A 66 -13.93 -30.15 0.17
N PRO A 67 -13.62 -30.56 1.41
CA PRO A 67 -14.61 -30.59 2.51
C PRO A 67 -14.64 -29.28 3.33
N ASP A 68 -13.65 -28.40 3.18
CA ASP A 68 -13.44 -27.23 4.04
C ASP A 68 -14.37 -26.05 3.68
N GLU A 69 -15.06 -25.51 4.70
CA GLU A 69 -15.93 -24.34 4.59
C GLU A 69 -15.15 -23.06 4.25
N LEU A 70 -13.89 -22.93 4.68
CA LEU A 70 -13.03 -21.79 4.36
C LEU A 70 -12.72 -21.74 2.86
N VAL A 71 -12.42 -22.91 2.27
CA VAL A 71 -12.20 -23.03 0.83
C VAL A 71 -13.47 -22.65 0.07
N SER A 72 -14.63 -23.11 0.53
CA SER A 72 -15.92 -22.74 -0.06
C SER A 72 -16.15 -21.23 0.02
N GLN A 73 -15.89 -20.61 1.17
CA GLN A 73 -16.09 -19.18 1.36
C GLN A 73 -15.16 -18.33 0.50
N ASP A 74 -13.91 -18.76 0.33
CA ASP A 74 -12.95 -18.08 -0.55
C ASP A 74 -13.39 -18.14 -2.01
N ILE A 75 -13.84 -19.30 -2.48
CA ILE A 75 -14.39 -19.47 -3.83
C ILE A 75 -15.61 -18.56 -4.00
N ASP A 76 -16.53 -18.55 -3.04
CA ASP A 76 -17.71 -17.66 -3.07
C ASP A 76 -17.32 -16.17 -3.10
N ASN A 77 -16.30 -15.78 -2.34
CA ASN A 77 -15.79 -14.41 -2.34
C ASN A 77 -15.19 -14.02 -3.70
N ILE A 78 -14.46 -14.93 -4.34
CA ILE A 78 -13.89 -14.71 -5.68
C ILE A 78 -15.01 -14.61 -6.72
N LEU A 79 -15.96 -15.55 -6.72
CA LEU A 79 -17.09 -15.58 -7.65
C LEU A 79 -18.01 -14.37 -7.50
N SER A 80 -18.19 -13.87 -6.27
CA SER A 80 -18.98 -12.65 -5.98
C SER A 80 -18.20 -11.34 -6.13
N LEU A 81 -16.98 -11.38 -6.69
CA LEU A 81 -16.09 -10.23 -6.90
C LEU A 81 -15.75 -9.44 -5.62
N LYS A 82 -15.85 -10.07 -4.46
CA LYS A 82 -15.40 -9.51 -3.20
C LYS A 82 -13.87 -9.51 -3.13
N VAL A 83 -13.35 -8.70 -2.22
CA VAL A 83 -11.91 -8.54 -2.05
C VAL A 83 -11.33 -9.82 -1.45
N SER A 84 -10.55 -10.56 -2.24
CA SER A 84 -9.91 -11.83 -1.84
C SER A 84 -8.38 -11.74 -1.92
N ASP A 85 -7.71 -12.73 -1.33
CA ASP A 85 -6.24 -12.86 -1.36
C ASP A 85 -5.71 -12.86 -2.81
N PRO A 86 -4.65 -12.09 -3.15
CA PRO A 86 -4.17 -11.99 -4.52
C PRO A 86 -3.71 -13.33 -5.10
N LYS A 87 -3.08 -14.21 -4.30
CA LYS A 87 -2.61 -15.52 -4.74
C LYS A 87 -3.77 -16.43 -5.11
N LYS A 88 -4.84 -16.40 -4.31
CA LYS A 88 -6.08 -17.18 -4.56
C LYS A 88 -6.78 -16.72 -5.84
N VAL A 89 -6.89 -15.40 -6.03
CA VAL A 89 -7.49 -14.81 -7.23
C VAL A 89 -6.67 -15.09 -8.49
N ASP A 90 -5.34 -15.20 -8.38
CA ASP A 90 -4.47 -15.44 -9.54
C ASP A 90 -4.73 -16.77 -10.24
N ALA A 91 -4.99 -17.84 -9.49
CA ALA A 91 -5.40 -19.11 -10.06
C ALA A 91 -6.69 -18.99 -10.91
N PHE A 92 -7.69 -18.30 -10.39
CA PHE A 92 -8.97 -18.08 -11.08
C PHE A 92 -8.82 -17.20 -12.33
N LYS A 93 -7.89 -16.23 -12.30
CA LYS A 93 -7.57 -15.42 -13.47
C LYS A 93 -6.93 -16.21 -14.59
N LYS A 94 -5.96 -17.09 -14.29
CA LYS A 94 -5.35 -17.98 -15.28
C LYS A 94 -6.41 -18.86 -15.98
N ILE A 95 -7.33 -19.41 -15.19
CA ILE A 95 -8.48 -20.19 -15.72
C ILE A 95 -9.34 -19.32 -16.62
N GLN A 96 -9.75 -18.13 -16.15
CA GLN A 96 -10.58 -17.19 -16.90
C GLN A 96 -9.93 -16.77 -18.24
N GLU A 97 -8.64 -16.43 -18.23
CA GLU A 97 -7.89 -16.08 -19.44
C GLU A 97 -7.93 -17.22 -20.45
N LYS A 98 -7.75 -18.47 -20.00
CA LYS A 98 -7.80 -19.63 -20.89
C LYS A 98 -9.21 -19.87 -21.44
N ILE A 99 -10.26 -19.69 -20.64
CA ILE A 99 -11.66 -19.81 -21.08
C ILE A 99 -12.02 -18.77 -22.14
N ILE A 100 -11.47 -17.55 -22.04
CA ILE A 100 -11.76 -16.46 -22.98
C ILE A 100 -11.00 -16.61 -24.31
N LEU A 101 -9.79 -17.21 -24.31
CA LEU A 101 -8.86 -17.11 -25.43
C LEU A 101 -8.98 -18.19 -26.53
N ASN A 102 -9.38 -19.45 -26.25
CA ASN A 102 -9.05 -20.56 -27.18
C ASN A 102 -10.17 -21.09 -28.08
N GLY A 103 -11.31 -20.41 -28.22
CA GLY A 103 -12.37 -20.88 -29.14
C GLY A 103 -13.02 -22.23 -28.79
N LEU A 104 -12.54 -22.94 -27.77
CA LEU A 104 -13.15 -24.15 -27.23
C LEU A 104 -14.45 -23.81 -26.48
N GLU A 105 -15.37 -24.76 -26.42
CA GLU A 105 -16.57 -24.63 -25.60
C GLU A 105 -16.26 -25.14 -24.19
N TYR A 106 -16.49 -24.30 -23.17
CA TYR A 106 -16.19 -24.59 -21.77
C TYR A 106 -17.45 -24.59 -20.91
N GLY A 107 -17.48 -25.45 -19.89
CA GLY A 107 -18.43 -25.43 -18.79
C GLY A 107 -17.71 -25.34 -17.45
N VAL A 108 -18.15 -24.44 -16.57
CA VAL A 108 -17.66 -24.34 -15.18
C VAL A 108 -18.83 -24.55 -14.24
N PHE A 109 -18.70 -25.54 -13.36
CA PHE A 109 -19.77 -25.96 -12.47
C PHE A 109 -19.30 -25.97 -11.02
N ILE A 110 -20.18 -25.58 -10.12
CA ILE A 110 -19.95 -25.69 -8.67
C ILE A 110 -21.03 -26.55 -8.03
N LYS A 111 -20.62 -27.41 -7.11
CA LYS A 111 -21.51 -28.24 -6.29
C LYS A 111 -21.17 -28.02 -4.83
N LYS A 112 -22.18 -27.70 -4.01
CA LYS A 112 -22.03 -27.60 -2.56
C LYS A 112 -22.76 -28.76 -1.92
N GLN A 113 -22.02 -29.59 -1.17
CA GLN A 113 -22.57 -30.75 -0.47
C GLN A 113 -23.44 -31.64 -1.39
N ASP A 114 -24.72 -31.83 -1.05
CA ASP A 114 -25.69 -32.64 -1.80
C ASP A 114 -26.55 -31.83 -2.79
N GLU A 115 -26.19 -30.57 -3.06
CA GLU A 115 -26.89 -29.75 -4.05
C GLU A 115 -26.60 -30.23 -5.49
N ALA A 116 -27.47 -29.84 -6.44
CA ALA A 116 -27.20 -30.04 -7.85
C ALA A 116 -26.06 -29.13 -8.33
N TYR A 117 -25.36 -29.54 -9.40
CA TYR A 117 -24.36 -28.67 -10.02
C TYR A 117 -25.00 -27.37 -10.52
N GLN A 118 -24.44 -26.25 -10.10
CA GLN A 118 -24.76 -24.93 -10.61
C GLN A 118 -23.76 -24.55 -11.69
N ASP A 119 -24.24 -24.15 -12.87
CA ASP A 119 -23.41 -23.59 -13.93
C ASP A 119 -23.03 -22.13 -13.60
N ILE A 120 -21.72 -21.87 -13.56
CA ILE A 120 -21.12 -20.57 -13.27
C ILE A 120 -20.22 -20.08 -14.43
N THR A 121 -20.35 -20.69 -15.61
CA THR A 121 -19.54 -20.39 -16.80
C THR A 121 -19.56 -18.90 -17.17
N ASN A 122 -20.72 -18.26 -17.09
CA ASN A 122 -20.88 -16.85 -17.45
C ASN A 122 -20.05 -15.92 -16.54
N ILE A 123 -19.84 -16.27 -15.27
CA ILE A 123 -18.98 -15.50 -14.36
C ILE A 123 -17.54 -15.46 -14.91
N PHE A 124 -17.04 -16.61 -15.36
CA PHE A 124 -15.70 -16.71 -15.95
C PHE A 124 -15.58 -16.03 -17.31
N LYS A 125 -16.65 -15.99 -18.12
CA LYS A 125 -16.65 -15.33 -19.45
C LYS A 125 -16.81 -13.81 -19.36
N GLU A 126 -17.61 -13.30 -18.43
CA GLU A 126 -18.06 -11.89 -18.45
C GLU A 126 -17.45 -11.03 -17.34
N GLN A 127 -17.10 -11.60 -16.18
CA GLN A 127 -16.75 -10.84 -14.99
C GLN A 127 -15.26 -10.92 -14.66
N LYS A 128 -14.55 -9.77 -14.67
CA LYS A 128 -13.12 -9.73 -14.32
C LYS A 128 -12.91 -9.88 -12.81
N PHE A 129 -12.27 -10.96 -12.37
CA PHE A 129 -11.95 -11.17 -10.96
C PHE A 129 -11.04 -10.06 -10.39
N ARG A 130 -11.34 -9.62 -9.16
CA ARG A 130 -10.67 -8.48 -8.50
C ARG A 130 -9.70 -8.98 -7.43
N LYS A 131 -8.46 -8.50 -7.49
CA LYS A 131 -7.45 -8.75 -6.43
C LYS A 131 -7.62 -7.74 -5.31
N SER A 132 -7.35 -8.15 -4.07
CA SER A 132 -7.05 -7.17 -3.02
C SER A 132 -5.83 -6.32 -3.40
N LYS A 133 -5.90 -5.01 -3.13
CA LYS A 133 -4.73 -4.13 -3.32
C LYS A 133 -3.65 -4.59 -2.33
N LYS A 134 -2.51 -5.03 -2.83
CA LYS A 134 -1.33 -5.29 -2.01
C LYS A 134 -0.97 -3.98 -1.29
N LYS A 135 -1.14 -3.94 0.04
CA LYS A 135 -0.65 -2.81 0.84
C LYS A 135 0.87 -2.94 0.84
N PHE A 136 1.55 -2.07 0.12
CA PHE A 136 2.98 -1.90 0.29
C PHE A 136 3.20 -1.25 1.66
N ASP A 137 4.04 -1.86 2.49
CA ASP A 137 4.62 -1.18 3.65
C ASP A 137 5.59 -0.13 3.12
N ARG A 138 5.03 1.04 2.81
CA ARG A 138 5.82 2.20 2.43
C ARG A 138 6.70 2.54 3.62
N LYS A 139 8.02 2.64 3.39
CA LYS A 139 8.95 3.15 4.40
C LYS A 139 9.00 4.67 4.28
N TYR A 140 9.15 5.34 5.40
CA TYR A 140 9.17 6.80 5.49
C TYR A 140 10.36 7.25 6.29
N THR A 141 11.04 8.28 5.80
CA THR A 141 12.10 8.97 6.52
C THR A 141 11.93 10.48 6.32
N ILE A 142 12.35 11.27 7.31
CA ILE A 142 12.51 12.71 7.14
C ILE A 142 13.94 12.93 6.65
N GLU A 143 14.10 13.65 5.55
CA GLU A 143 15.41 14.06 5.03
C GLU A 143 15.49 15.59 5.03
N PHE A 144 16.68 16.10 5.26
CA PHE A 144 17.01 17.51 5.19
C PHE A 144 17.78 17.75 3.90
N ILE A 145 17.27 18.63 3.04
CA ILE A 145 17.83 18.93 1.72
C ILE A 145 18.28 20.39 1.71
N GLU A 146 19.52 20.58 1.26
CA GLU A 146 20.05 21.89 0.88
C GLU A 146 20.52 21.88 -0.57
N GLY A 147 20.39 23.00 -1.25
CA GLY A 147 20.81 23.17 -2.63
C GLY A 147 20.25 24.43 -3.26
N GLU A 148 20.51 24.64 -4.55
CA GLU A 148 19.99 25.75 -5.33
C GLU A 148 18.58 25.41 -5.85
N LEU A 149 17.59 26.22 -5.52
CA LEU A 149 16.23 26.07 -6.04
C LEU A 149 16.19 26.61 -7.47
N PHE A 150 15.95 25.77 -8.48
CA PHE A 150 16.01 26.20 -9.89
C PHE A 150 14.69 26.11 -10.66
N GLU A 151 13.69 25.40 -10.13
CA GLU A 151 12.36 25.34 -10.71
C GLU A 151 11.28 25.26 -9.62
N VAL A 152 10.18 25.99 -9.82
CA VAL A 152 8.98 25.95 -8.97
C VAL A 152 7.76 25.90 -9.87
N GLY A 153 6.94 24.86 -9.76
CA GLY A 153 5.70 24.79 -10.51
C GLY A 153 5.20 23.38 -10.82
N GLY A 154 4.21 23.31 -11.71
CA GLY A 154 3.59 22.06 -12.16
C GLY A 154 2.09 22.22 -12.38
N ARG A 155 1.61 21.80 -13.57
CA ARG A 155 0.21 21.99 -13.99
C ARG A 155 -0.79 21.18 -13.17
N SER A 156 -0.51 19.89 -12.97
CA SER A 156 -1.38 18.94 -12.27
C SER A 156 -0.89 18.63 -10.86
N LYS A 157 0.42 18.54 -10.68
CA LYS A 157 1.08 18.34 -9.38
C LYS A 157 2.14 19.41 -9.18
N VAL A 158 1.94 20.24 -8.18
CA VAL A 158 2.89 21.31 -7.84
C VAL A 158 4.11 20.68 -7.17
N ASN A 159 5.29 21.11 -7.61
CA ASN A 159 6.55 20.62 -7.10
C ASN A 159 7.63 21.72 -7.19
N VAL A 160 8.75 21.47 -6.52
CA VAL A 160 9.95 22.29 -6.60
C VAL A 160 11.15 21.41 -6.93
N HIS A 161 12.12 21.97 -7.64
CA HIS A 161 13.35 21.29 -8.03
C HIS A 161 14.56 21.98 -7.40
N ILE A 162 15.37 21.19 -6.69
CA ILE A 162 16.55 21.66 -5.97
C ILE A 162 17.76 20.88 -6.46
N GLU A 163 18.83 21.58 -6.84
CA GLU A 163 20.10 21.01 -7.26
C GLU A 163 21.13 21.18 -6.14
N ASN A 164 21.71 20.07 -5.69
CA ASN A 164 22.90 20.10 -4.84
C ASN A 164 24.13 19.76 -5.70
N LYS A 165 24.84 20.80 -6.14
CA LYS A 165 26.02 20.69 -7.00
C LYS A 165 27.19 19.95 -6.35
N GLU A 166 27.32 20.05 -5.03
CA GLU A 166 28.40 19.36 -4.27
C GLU A 166 28.19 17.85 -4.26
N LEU A 167 26.93 17.40 -4.16
CA LEU A 167 26.56 15.98 -4.18
C LEU A 167 26.27 15.46 -5.59
N GLY A 168 26.19 16.33 -6.60
CA GLY A 168 25.74 16.00 -7.95
C GLY A 168 24.33 15.40 -7.96
N LYS A 169 23.43 15.90 -7.10
CA LYS A 169 22.07 15.36 -6.92
C LYS A 169 21.01 16.40 -7.21
N GLU A 170 19.97 15.97 -7.91
CA GLU A 170 18.74 16.74 -8.13
C GLU A 170 17.59 16.14 -7.33
N TYR A 171 16.82 17.01 -6.69
CA TYR A 171 15.67 16.65 -5.87
C TYR A 171 14.41 17.25 -6.45
N LYS A 172 13.43 16.40 -6.76
CA LYS A 172 12.06 16.82 -7.09
C LYS A 172 11.16 16.61 -5.89
N VAL A 173 10.64 17.70 -5.34
CA VAL A 173 9.85 17.68 -4.10
C VAL A 173 8.42 18.10 -4.40
N GLU A 174 7.45 17.20 -4.22
CA GLU A 174 6.03 17.52 -4.31
C GLU A 174 5.61 18.42 -3.15
N CYS A 175 4.81 19.46 -3.43
CA CYS A 175 4.34 20.42 -2.44
C CYS A 175 2.95 20.99 -2.80
N GLU A 176 2.33 21.72 -1.89
CA GLU A 176 1.09 22.44 -2.14
C GLU A 176 1.35 23.83 -2.75
N ARG A 177 0.32 24.41 -3.37
CA ARG A 177 0.40 25.75 -3.98
C ARG A 177 0.89 26.85 -3.02
N PRO A 178 0.43 26.92 -1.75
CA PRO A 178 0.90 27.94 -0.82
C PRO A 178 2.39 27.82 -0.52
N GLU A 179 2.91 26.60 -0.43
CA GLU A 179 4.32 26.30 -0.14
C GLU A 179 5.19 26.64 -1.35
N ALA A 180 4.76 26.23 -2.55
CA ALA A 180 5.41 26.60 -3.80
C ALA A 180 5.49 28.12 -3.96
N LYS A 181 4.42 28.85 -3.63
CA LYS A 181 4.42 30.31 -3.67
C LYS A 181 5.46 30.92 -2.72
N LYS A 182 5.58 30.40 -1.49
CA LYS A 182 6.61 30.84 -0.54
C LYS A 182 8.03 30.55 -1.02
N LEU A 183 8.24 29.40 -1.67
CA LEU A 183 9.55 29.01 -2.20
C LEU A 183 9.90 29.75 -3.49
N ASN A 184 8.92 30.17 -4.28
CA ASN A 184 9.13 30.90 -5.54
C ASN A 184 9.92 32.19 -5.35
N ASP A 185 9.78 32.86 -4.20
CA ASP A 185 10.54 34.06 -3.84
C ASP A 185 12.05 33.78 -3.69
N ARG A 186 12.44 32.50 -3.65
CA ARG A 186 13.82 32.01 -3.51
C ARG A 186 14.35 31.32 -4.76
N LEU A 187 13.67 31.46 -5.90
CA LEU A 187 14.13 30.88 -7.16
C LEU A 187 15.53 31.39 -7.52
N TYR A 188 16.40 30.48 -7.96
CA TYR A 188 17.82 30.67 -8.24
C TYR A 188 18.66 31.06 -7.02
N SER A 189 18.26 30.61 -5.82
CA SER A 189 19.01 30.84 -4.58
C SER A 189 19.15 29.57 -3.74
N LYS A 190 20.13 29.55 -2.83
CA LYS A 190 20.33 28.45 -1.89
C LYS A 190 19.10 28.36 -0.98
N THR A 191 18.51 27.18 -0.92
CA THR A 191 17.36 26.87 -0.07
C THR A 191 17.68 25.73 0.88
N PHE A 192 17.01 25.75 2.02
CA PHE A 192 17.13 24.75 3.08
C PHE A 192 15.73 24.27 3.41
N ILE A 193 15.46 22.98 3.18
CA ILE A 193 14.12 22.41 3.41
C ILE A 193 14.20 21.06 4.12
N SER A 194 13.13 20.73 4.84
CA SER A 194 12.87 19.38 5.32
C SER A 194 11.81 18.73 4.44
N VAL A 195 11.99 17.44 4.15
CA VAL A 195 11.10 16.66 3.30
C VAL A 195 10.80 15.31 3.91
N ARG A 196 9.65 14.76 3.55
CA ARG A 196 9.33 13.36 3.78
C ARG A 196 9.70 12.58 2.54
N LYS A 197 10.61 11.62 2.69
CA LYS A 197 10.88 10.61 1.67
C LYS A 197 9.96 9.42 1.86
N ILE A 198 9.21 9.10 0.82
CA ILE A 198 8.24 8.01 0.80
C ILE A 198 8.76 6.96 -0.16
N ILE A 199 9.22 5.83 0.38
CA ILE A 199 9.82 4.74 -0.39
C ILE A 199 8.71 3.74 -0.77
N LYS A 200 8.48 3.56 -2.08
CA LYS A 200 7.55 2.59 -2.65
C LYS A 200 8.27 1.28 -3.01
N THR A 201 9.47 1.38 -3.56
CA THR A 201 10.43 0.29 -3.79
C THR A 201 11.86 0.82 -3.56
N GLU A 202 12.88 -0.02 -3.60
CA GLU A 202 14.28 0.42 -3.43
C GLU A 202 14.71 1.49 -4.45
N SER A 203 14.10 1.48 -5.64
CA SER A 203 14.39 2.42 -6.73
C SER A 203 13.29 3.47 -6.98
N ASP A 204 12.11 3.33 -6.37
CA ASP A 204 10.98 4.26 -6.52
C ASP A 204 10.67 4.93 -5.18
N PHE A 205 11.02 6.21 -5.06
CA PHE A 205 10.69 7.05 -3.92
C PHE A 205 10.20 8.42 -4.38
N GLU A 206 9.36 9.05 -3.57
CA GLU A 206 8.90 10.42 -3.77
C GLU A 206 9.26 11.29 -2.57
N TYR A 207 9.65 12.54 -2.83
CA TYR A 207 9.86 13.55 -1.80
C TYR A 207 8.63 14.43 -1.68
N ARG A 208 8.19 14.68 -0.44
CA ARG A 208 7.13 15.65 -0.14
C ARG A 208 7.63 16.71 0.82
N TYR A 209 7.31 17.96 0.53
CA TYR A 209 7.68 19.10 1.36
C TYR A 209 7.12 18.97 2.78
N ILE A 210 7.91 19.41 3.77
CA ILE A 210 7.49 19.56 5.17
C ILE A 210 7.59 21.03 5.59
N ASP A 211 8.81 21.57 5.60
CA ASP A 211 9.05 22.98 5.95
C ASP A 211 10.30 23.54 5.28
N SER A 212 10.46 24.87 5.34
CA SER A 212 11.60 25.60 4.81
C SER A 212 12.23 26.48 5.88
N TYR A 213 13.56 26.58 5.83
CA TYR A 213 14.35 27.33 6.79
C TYR A 213 14.95 28.54 6.07
N LEU A 214 14.81 29.73 6.66
CA LEU A 214 15.40 30.96 6.13
C LEU A 214 16.89 31.06 6.47
N ARG A 215 17.28 30.50 7.62
CA ARG A 215 18.61 30.57 8.18
C ARG A 215 19.22 29.18 8.22
N GLU A 216 20.48 29.08 7.82
CA GLU A 216 21.23 27.83 7.80
C GLU A 216 21.39 27.24 9.20
N GLU A 217 21.55 28.08 10.23
CA GLU A 217 21.67 27.61 11.62
C GLU A 217 20.39 26.93 12.10
N SER A 218 19.22 27.45 11.71
CA SER A 218 17.91 26.84 12.03
C SER A 218 17.78 25.48 11.34
N TYR A 219 18.17 25.40 10.06
CA TYR A 219 18.18 24.14 9.32
C TYR A 219 19.04 23.07 10.01
N HIS A 220 20.30 23.39 10.32
CA HIS A 220 21.21 22.45 10.98
C HIS A 220 20.73 22.07 12.38
N PHE A 221 20.13 23.01 13.12
CA PHE A 221 19.53 22.72 14.41
C PHE A 221 18.45 21.64 14.31
N TYR A 222 17.45 21.82 13.44
CA TYR A 222 16.36 20.85 13.27
C TYR A 222 16.84 19.52 12.68
N ARG A 223 17.84 19.56 11.81
CA ARG A 223 18.49 18.37 11.29
C ARG A 223 19.15 17.56 12.41
N ASN A 224 19.96 18.21 13.24
CA ASN A 224 20.64 17.56 14.36
C ASN A 224 19.64 17.03 15.39
N LEU A 225 18.59 17.80 15.69
CA LEU A 225 17.48 17.37 16.53
C LEU A 225 16.87 16.07 15.99
N HIS A 226 16.53 16.03 14.70
CA HIS A 226 15.95 14.84 14.07
C HIS A 226 16.90 13.63 14.06
N GLU A 227 18.18 13.86 13.76
CA GLU A 227 19.22 12.81 13.77
C GLU A 227 19.37 12.19 15.16
N GLN A 228 19.43 13.01 16.22
CA GLN A 228 19.49 12.53 17.62
C GLN A 228 18.27 11.69 18.00
N LEU A 229 17.07 12.11 17.57
CA LEU A 229 15.83 11.39 17.83
C LEU A 229 15.73 10.05 17.09
N THR A 230 16.39 9.96 15.93
CA THR A 230 16.38 8.75 15.11
C THR A 230 17.42 7.73 15.58
N ILE A 231 18.58 8.19 16.10
CA ILE A 231 19.64 7.34 16.63
C ILE A 231 19.31 6.86 18.06
N GLY A 232 18.56 7.67 18.84
CA GLY A 232 18.19 7.34 20.21
C GLY A 232 17.22 6.16 20.29
N GLU A 233 17.69 5.02 20.81
CA GLU A 233 16.82 3.89 21.16
C GLU A 233 16.21 4.00 22.57
N SER A 234 16.65 4.98 23.37
CA SER A 234 16.27 5.16 24.77
C SER A 234 15.08 6.14 24.96
N ILE A 235 14.57 6.20 26.20
CA ILE A 235 13.55 7.18 26.63
C ILE A 235 14.07 8.62 26.51
N GLU A 236 15.38 8.83 26.53
CA GLU A 236 16.04 10.15 26.53
C GLU A 236 15.70 10.97 25.29
N LYS A 237 15.35 10.33 24.16
CA LYS A 237 14.88 11.04 22.96
C LYS A 237 13.58 11.80 23.22
N TYR A 238 12.71 11.29 24.09
CA TYR A 238 11.47 11.98 24.44
C TYR A 238 11.74 13.16 25.35
N ASP A 239 12.69 13.02 26.28
CA ASP A 239 13.13 14.13 27.13
C ASP A 239 13.73 15.25 26.27
N LEU A 240 14.44 14.91 25.19
CA LEU A 240 15.01 15.88 24.27
C LEU A 240 13.94 16.75 23.58
N ILE A 241 12.87 16.14 23.07
CA ILE A 241 11.72 16.88 22.51
C ILE A 241 11.01 17.70 23.59
N TYR A 242 10.76 17.08 24.74
CA TYR A 242 10.05 17.71 25.84
C TYR A 242 10.80 18.96 26.32
N ASN A 243 12.09 18.82 26.63
CA ASN A 243 12.95 19.89 27.11
C ASN A 243 13.03 21.03 26.11
N HIS A 244 13.14 20.71 24.82
CA HIS A 244 13.19 21.74 23.78
C HIS A 244 11.86 22.52 23.68
N ILE A 245 10.71 21.83 23.72
CA ILE A 245 9.41 22.51 23.75
C ILE A 245 9.29 23.40 25.01
N VAL A 246 9.68 22.88 26.17
CA VAL A 246 9.62 23.62 27.44
C VAL A 246 10.56 24.84 27.42
N GLU A 247 11.74 24.73 26.82
CA GLU A 247 12.67 25.86 26.64
C GLU A 247 12.03 26.98 25.81
N ILE A 248 11.35 26.64 24.71
CA ILE A 248 10.64 27.62 23.88
C ILE A 248 9.52 28.28 24.68
N ILE A 249 8.70 27.49 25.39
CA ILE A 249 7.58 27.98 26.19
C ILE A 249 8.04 28.94 27.29
N ASN A 250 9.16 28.64 27.94
CA ASN A 250 9.69 29.43 29.04
C ASN A 250 10.46 30.67 28.58
N ASN A 251 10.72 30.84 27.28
CA ASN A 251 11.45 31.96 26.73
C ASN A 251 10.55 32.81 25.83
N GLU A 252 10.03 33.90 26.38
CA GLU A 252 9.14 34.85 25.69
C GLU A 252 9.74 35.45 24.40
N ASN A 253 11.07 35.38 24.22
CA ASN A 253 11.73 35.87 23.01
C ASN A 253 11.70 34.87 21.84
N ILE A 254 11.35 33.61 22.09
CA ILE A 254 11.29 32.58 21.05
C ILE A 254 9.86 32.49 20.52
N PRO A 255 9.63 32.69 19.21
CA PRO A 255 8.29 32.66 18.66
C PRO A 255 7.72 31.24 18.63
N ASN A 256 6.39 31.15 18.77
CA ASN A 256 5.61 29.91 18.62
C ASN A 256 5.83 29.19 17.27
N GLU A 257 6.37 29.87 16.24
CA GLU A 257 6.72 29.24 14.96
C GLU A 257 7.74 28.11 15.13
N GLU A 258 8.63 28.16 16.13
CA GLU A 258 9.57 27.07 16.39
C GLU A 258 8.85 25.82 16.89
N ILE A 259 7.81 25.96 17.74
CA ILE A 259 6.94 24.85 18.13
C ILE A 259 6.18 24.31 16.91
N ILE A 260 5.67 25.20 16.05
CA ILE A 260 4.94 24.82 14.84
C ILE A 260 5.83 23.99 13.89
N LYS A 261 7.11 24.34 13.75
CA LYS A 261 8.08 23.55 12.96
C LYS A 261 8.26 22.13 13.51
N ILE A 262 8.37 21.98 14.84
CA ILE A 262 8.43 20.66 15.49
C ILE A 262 7.15 19.87 15.18
N ILE A 263 5.98 20.50 15.32
CA ILE A 263 4.71 19.84 14.99
C ILE A 263 4.71 19.42 13.51
N ARG A 264 5.03 20.29 12.56
CA ARG A 264 5.04 19.97 11.12
C ARG A 264 5.98 18.83 10.76
N LEU A 265 7.18 18.78 11.36
CA LEU A 265 8.14 17.69 11.17
C LEU A 265 7.51 16.34 11.52
N TYR A 266 6.79 16.27 12.64
CA TYR A 266 6.28 15.01 13.18
C TYR A 266 4.78 14.77 12.97
N ASP A 267 4.01 15.71 12.43
CA ASP A 267 2.57 15.54 12.18
C ASP A 267 2.32 14.68 10.94
N ASN A 268 2.54 13.37 11.10
CA ASN A 268 2.23 12.37 10.09
C ASN A 268 2.02 10.97 10.66
N HIS A 269 1.40 10.12 9.86
CA HIS A 269 1.05 8.75 10.26
C HIS A 269 2.25 7.81 10.47
N PHE A 270 3.46 8.21 10.09
CA PHE A 270 4.67 7.38 10.17
C PHE A 270 5.57 7.75 11.35
N SER A 271 5.43 8.96 11.87
CA SER A 271 6.11 9.41 13.09
C SER A 271 5.87 8.47 14.26
N GLU A 272 6.90 8.24 15.08
CA GLU A 272 6.85 7.40 16.27
C GLU A 272 5.81 7.88 17.30
N LYS A 273 5.14 6.93 17.98
CA LYS A 273 3.93 7.20 18.76
C LYS A 273 4.32 7.93 20.04
N GLY A 274 5.47 7.58 20.59
CA GLY A 274 6.09 8.30 21.69
C GLY A 274 6.36 9.75 21.31
N ILE A 275 6.95 10.03 20.13
CA ILE A 275 7.24 11.40 19.69
C ILE A 275 5.95 12.23 19.61
N LEU A 276 4.92 11.71 18.91
CA LEU A 276 3.62 12.37 18.82
C LEU A 276 3.01 12.63 20.21
N ARG A 277 3.05 11.62 21.10
CA ARG A 277 2.51 11.71 22.45
C ARG A 277 3.25 12.77 23.27
N THR A 278 4.58 12.80 23.20
CA THR A 278 5.42 13.75 23.92
C THR A 278 5.06 15.18 23.51
N ILE A 279 5.02 15.48 22.20
CA ILE A 279 4.64 16.81 21.70
C ILE A 279 3.23 17.20 22.20
N ILE A 280 2.25 16.30 22.09
CA ILE A 280 0.87 16.56 22.54
C ILE A 280 0.82 16.83 24.04
N MET A 281 1.55 16.06 24.85
CA MET A 281 1.56 16.22 26.32
C MET A 281 2.30 17.47 26.76
N SER A 282 3.40 17.83 26.10
CA SER A 282 4.14 19.07 26.37
C SER A 282 3.30 20.31 26.08
N LEU A 283 2.49 20.30 25.02
CA LEU A 283 1.69 21.46 24.60
C LEU A 283 0.32 21.56 25.29
N LYS A 284 -0.21 20.45 25.81
CA LYS A 284 -1.55 20.42 26.45
C LYS A 284 -1.76 21.52 27.51
N PRO A 285 -0.79 21.85 28.39
CA PRO A 285 -1.00 22.87 29.42
C PRO A 285 -1.13 24.31 28.89
N ILE A 286 -0.62 24.57 27.69
CA ILE A 286 -0.50 25.94 27.15
C ILE A 286 -1.40 26.20 25.93
N ILE A 287 -1.99 25.16 25.35
CA ILE A 287 -2.64 25.25 24.03
C ILE A 287 -3.82 26.23 23.98
N GLU A 288 -4.51 26.43 25.10
CA GLU A 288 -5.64 27.37 25.20
C GLU A 288 -5.19 28.82 25.40
N ARG A 289 -3.94 29.03 25.85
CA ARG A 289 -3.38 30.35 26.15
C ARG A 289 -2.58 30.92 24.99
N GLU A 290 -1.88 30.05 24.26
CA GLU A 290 -1.01 30.44 23.16
C GLU A 290 -1.78 30.62 21.84
N THR A 291 -1.69 31.82 21.28
CA THR A 291 -2.35 32.13 20.00
C THR A 291 -1.62 31.46 18.82
N GLY A 292 -2.40 30.89 17.90
CA GLY A 292 -1.90 30.30 16.65
C GLY A 292 -1.46 28.83 16.73
N LEU A 293 -1.30 28.24 17.92
CA LEU A 293 -0.88 26.83 18.08
C LEU A 293 -2.04 25.84 17.93
N LEU A 294 -3.27 26.24 18.29
CA LEU A 294 -4.43 25.35 18.37
C LEU A 294 -4.70 24.54 17.07
N PRO A 295 -4.68 25.12 15.85
CA PRO A 295 -4.93 24.35 14.63
C PRO A 295 -3.92 23.23 14.39
N TYR A 296 -2.64 23.48 14.69
CA TYR A 296 -1.56 22.50 14.53
C TYR A 296 -1.66 21.39 15.58
N TYR A 297 -1.98 21.75 16.82
CA TYR A 297 -2.21 20.78 17.89
C TYR A 297 -3.38 19.85 17.58
N GLU A 298 -4.52 20.40 17.13
CA GLU A 298 -5.69 19.58 16.78
C GLU A 298 -5.39 18.61 15.63
N ASN A 299 -4.62 19.05 14.63
CA ASN A 299 -4.21 18.18 13.53
C ASN A 299 -3.31 17.03 14.03
N LEU A 300 -2.34 17.36 14.88
CA LEU A 300 -1.46 16.38 15.51
C LEU A 300 -2.25 15.34 16.35
N VAL A 301 -3.26 15.79 17.10
CA VAL A 301 -4.15 14.90 17.86
C VAL A 301 -4.94 13.98 16.93
N LYS A 302 -5.44 14.47 15.80
CA LYS A 302 -6.12 13.65 14.78
C LYS A 302 -5.16 12.59 14.22
N THR A 303 -3.94 12.97 13.86
CA THR A 303 -2.89 12.07 13.40
C THR A 303 -2.57 10.98 14.43
N PHE A 304 -2.42 11.35 15.71
CA PHE A 304 -2.16 10.42 16.81
C PHE A 304 -3.31 9.41 17.03
N ARG A 305 -4.57 9.86 16.95
CA ARG A 305 -5.74 8.99 17.06
C ARG A 305 -5.84 8.01 15.90
N LEU A 306 -5.64 8.49 14.66
CA LEU A 306 -5.65 7.64 13.47
C LEU A 306 -4.62 6.51 13.60
N ARG A 307 -3.43 6.81 14.13
CA ARG A 307 -2.41 5.80 14.37
C ARG A 307 -2.77 4.83 15.50
N SER A 308 -3.46 5.30 16.53
CA SER A 308 -3.90 4.44 17.65
C SER A 308 -4.97 3.43 17.20
N ASN A 309 -5.77 3.78 16.20
CA ASN A 309 -6.80 2.90 15.65
C ASN A 309 -6.25 1.87 14.63
N THR A 310 -5.02 2.05 14.13
CA THR A 310 -4.47 1.15 13.10
C THR A 310 -3.90 -0.17 13.61
N GLY A 311 -3.87 -0.42 14.93
CA GLY A 311 -3.71 -1.76 15.54
C GLY A 311 -2.52 -2.62 15.10
N LYS A 312 -1.57 -2.09 14.33
CA LYS A 312 -0.42 -2.83 13.80
C LYS A 312 0.86 -2.13 14.25
N ILE A 313 1.55 -2.82 15.13
CA ILE A 313 2.98 -2.64 15.44
C ILE A 313 3.74 -3.39 14.36
#